data_AF-T2JLK9-F1
#
_entry.id   AF-T2JLK9-F1
#
_cell.length_a   1.000
_cell.length_b   1.000
_cell.length_c   1.000
_cell.angle_alpha   90.00
_cell.angle_beta   90.00
_cell.angle_gamma   90.00
#
_symmetry.space_group_name_H-M   'P 1'
#
loop_
_entity.id
_entity.type
_entity.pdbx_description
1 polymer ?
#
loop_
_entity_poly.entity_id
_entity_poly.type
_entity_poly.pdbx_seq_one_letter_code
_entity_poly.pdbx_strand_id
1 'polypeptide(L)'
;MAEPNNLSGDTQTPMSLDSSHKGLIEETILTSSLTNYGTESPLDNEEELLALSQNIANDVITWVGGSGYWDEPSNWSTGILPGTEDEVIIDVVGDIEITYRQNSTTVKNLTVREDLTISGGSLNITGQGAIENDFILSGGTLSSEGTFNITGDNNQWRGGTIAGVGDINIDSLATLTIDGTGTKHLGRDANLNNAGTIIWKDGTIDGDSRTNNDVINNTGLFDIQTEDDIEYGQYLTLNNSGTLRKSVGTAETQFYQGTFNNTGDIEVETGRLSFSGSGDGEISGGTITTSQDAVIEWNGDYNFSGDVTTSGDGVFEVSGRTINATGNATFITYI
;
A
#
# COMPACT_ATOMS: atom_id res chain seq x y z
N MET A 1 38.85 90.70 -9.27
CA MET A 1 39.40 89.97 -8.11
C MET A 1 38.93 88.53 -8.21
N ALA A 2 39.89 87.61 -8.22
CA ALA A 2 39.87 86.18 -7.94
C ALA A 2 38.62 85.31 -8.26
N GLU A 3 38.86 84.32 -9.12
CA GLU A 3 38.27 82.95 -9.18
C GLU A 3 38.73 82.07 -7.98
N PRO A 4 38.35 80.76 -7.77
CA PRO A 4 37.33 79.89 -8.42
C PRO A 4 36.61 78.81 -7.51
N ASN A 5 35.84 77.90 -8.15
CA ASN A 5 35.60 76.45 -7.86
C ASN A 5 34.58 76.01 -6.74
N ASN A 6 33.74 74.96 -6.81
CA ASN A 6 33.54 73.83 -7.74
C ASN A 6 32.20 73.04 -7.49
N LEU A 7 31.58 72.55 -8.58
CA LEU A 7 30.87 71.27 -8.90
C LEU A 7 29.76 70.54 -8.07
N SER A 8 28.86 69.96 -8.90
CA SER A 8 28.03 68.73 -8.80
C SER A 8 26.69 68.85 -8.07
N GLY A 9 25.59 68.20 -8.45
CA GLY A 9 25.25 67.22 -9.49
C GLY A 9 23.82 66.75 -9.17
N ASP A 10 22.89 66.83 -10.12
CA ASP A 10 21.45 66.64 -9.89
C ASP A 10 21.09 65.15 -10.07
N THR A 11 20.64 64.48 -9.00
CA THR A 11 20.17 63.09 -9.00
C THR A 11 18.64 63.04 -8.84
N GLN A 12 17.98 62.42 -9.82
CA GLN A 12 16.55 62.11 -9.78
C GLN A 12 16.23 61.14 -8.63
N THR A 13 15.15 61.44 -7.92
CA THR A 13 14.57 60.63 -6.84
C THR A 13 13.69 59.51 -7.42
N PRO A 14 13.78 58.25 -6.98
CA PRO A 14 12.89 57.20 -7.44
C PRO A 14 11.50 57.28 -6.78
N MET A 15 10.50 56.90 -7.57
CA MET A 15 9.08 56.83 -7.28
C MET A 15 8.77 55.65 -6.33
N SER A 16 7.95 55.90 -5.31
CA SER A 16 7.40 54.90 -4.37
C SER A 16 6.42 53.97 -5.09
N LEU A 17 6.63 52.66 -5.04
CA LEU A 17 5.63 51.65 -5.42
C LEU A 17 4.86 51.15 -4.19
N ASP A 18 3.53 51.23 -4.32
CA ASP A 18 2.48 50.86 -3.37
C ASP A 18 2.43 49.33 -3.15
N SER A 19 2.42 48.94 -1.88
CA SER A 19 2.27 47.59 -1.38
C SER A 19 0.80 47.24 -1.13
N SER A 20 0.12 46.64 -2.12
CA SER A 20 -1.10 45.89 -1.82
C SER A 20 -1.40 44.75 -2.81
N HIS A 21 -1.53 43.54 -2.22
CA HIS A 21 -2.13 42.30 -2.72
C HIS A 21 -1.31 41.39 -3.66
N LYS A 22 -0.54 40.48 -3.06
CA LYS A 22 -0.58 39.02 -3.28
C LYS A 22 0.14 38.32 -2.12
N GLY A 23 -0.56 37.43 -1.40
CA GLY A 23 -0.06 36.67 -0.24
C GLY A 23 1.13 35.79 -0.62
N LEU A 24 2.22 35.81 0.14
CA LEU A 24 2.48 34.93 1.29
C LEU A 24 2.40 33.45 0.91
N ILE A 25 3.47 32.93 0.31
CA ILE A 25 4.29 31.75 0.64
C ILE A 25 5.54 31.89 -0.27
N GLU A 26 6.70 31.35 0.13
CA GLU A 26 8.00 31.41 -0.60
C GLU A 26 8.90 32.62 -0.34
N GLU A 27 9.41 32.79 0.88
CA GLU A 27 10.69 33.52 1.04
C GLU A 27 11.51 33.11 2.28
N THR A 28 11.35 31.88 2.81
CA THR A 28 12.03 31.47 4.05
C THR A 28 12.99 30.29 3.92
N ILE A 29 13.22 29.73 2.72
CA ILE A 29 14.10 28.55 2.57
C ILE A 29 15.49 28.89 1.98
N LEU A 30 15.70 30.09 1.42
CA LEU A 30 16.92 30.39 0.65
C LEU A 30 18.17 30.77 1.47
N THR A 31 18.12 30.85 2.80
CA THR A 31 19.27 31.36 3.59
C THR A 31 20.11 30.29 4.31
N SER A 32 19.74 29.01 4.30
CA SER A 32 20.48 27.97 5.05
C SER A 32 21.49 27.14 4.24
N SER A 33 21.55 27.27 2.91
CA SER A 33 22.44 26.44 2.06
C SER A 33 23.70 27.15 1.54
N LEU A 34 23.89 28.45 1.81
CA LEU A 34 25.04 29.21 1.29
C LEU A 34 26.32 29.18 2.17
N THR A 35 26.36 28.46 3.29
CA THR A 35 27.52 28.52 4.21
C THR A 35 28.69 27.59 3.88
N ASN A 36 28.77 26.97 2.70
CA ASN A 36 29.86 26.04 2.41
C ASN A 36 30.50 26.08 1.01
N TYR A 37 30.60 27.27 0.41
CA TYR A 37 31.49 27.49 -0.73
C TYR A 37 32.56 28.53 -0.38
N GLY A 38 33.79 28.05 -0.17
CA GLY A 38 34.96 28.89 0.05
C GLY A 38 35.39 29.61 -1.22
N THR A 39 35.61 30.92 -1.12
CA THR A 39 36.50 31.79 -1.92
C THR A 39 36.53 31.70 -3.46
N GLU A 40 35.63 31.00 -4.13
CA GLU A 40 35.46 31.15 -5.58
C GLU A 40 34.37 32.19 -5.90
N SER A 41 34.53 32.82 -7.07
CA SER A 41 33.78 33.97 -7.58
C SER A 41 32.28 33.96 -7.23
N PRO A 42 31.65 35.11 -6.92
CA PRO A 42 30.19 35.16 -6.79
C PRO A 42 29.56 34.65 -8.10
N LEU A 43 28.58 33.75 -7.96
CA LEU A 43 27.82 33.15 -9.05
C LEU A 43 27.21 34.28 -9.91
N ASP A 44 27.75 34.49 -11.11
CA ASP A 44 27.63 35.76 -11.84
C ASP A 44 26.62 35.68 -13.01
N ASN A 45 25.77 34.66 -13.08
CA ASN A 45 24.68 34.61 -14.04
C ASN A 45 23.39 34.05 -13.42
N GLU A 46 22.26 34.70 -13.76
CA GLU A 46 20.92 34.23 -13.38
C GLU A 46 20.68 32.79 -13.84
N GLU A 47 21.35 32.31 -14.91
CA GLU A 47 21.28 30.94 -15.39
C GLU A 47 21.86 29.89 -14.42
N GLU A 48 23.00 30.13 -13.75
CA GLU A 48 23.51 29.17 -12.75
C GLU A 48 22.67 29.18 -11.48
N LEU A 49 22.09 30.33 -11.12
CA LEU A 49 21.13 30.45 -10.01
C LEU A 49 19.80 29.75 -10.34
N LEU A 50 19.35 29.80 -11.61
CA LEU A 50 18.19 29.06 -12.09
C LEU A 50 18.47 27.56 -12.18
N ALA A 51 19.68 27.16 -12.59
CA ALA A 51 20.11 25.77 -12.66
C ALA A 51 20.34 25.16 -11.26
N LEU A 52 20.72 25.98 -10.28
CA LEU A 52 20.82 25.57 -8.87
C LEU A 52 19.45 25.58 -8.17
N SER A 53 18.53 26.47 -8.52
CA SER A 53 17.15 26.44 -8.00
C SER A 53 16.33 25.28 -8.56
N GLN A 54 16.55 24.90 -9.83
CA GLN A 54 15.97 23.68 -10.43
C GLN A 54 16.55 22.39 -9.82
N ASN A 55 17.77 22.40 -9.30
CA ASN A 55 18.41 21.22 -8.70
C ASN A 55 18.09 21.01 -7.20
N ILE A 56 17.21 21.81 -6.59
CA ILE A 56 16.84 21.69 -5.16
C ILE A 56 15.33 21.46 -4.95
N ALA A 57 14.52 21.42 -6.00
CA ALA A 57 13.13 20.93 -5.91
C ALA A 57 13.07 19.46 -6.34
N ASN A 58 12.46 18.58 -5.55
CA ASN A 58 11.84 17.39 -6.15
C ASN A 58 10.88 17.93 -7.23
N ASP A 59 11.00 17.50 -8.48
CA ASP A 59 10.09 18.01 -9.51
C ASP A 59 8.71 17.38 -9.24
N VAL A 60 7.78 18.22 -8.79
CA VAL A 60 6.40 17.79 -8.53
C VAL A 60 5.72 17.71 -9.89
N ILE A 61 5.42 16.48 -10.32
CA ILE A 61 4.74 16.24 -11.60
C ILE A 61 3.28 15.94 -11.32
N THR A 62 2.40 16.75 -11.91
CA THR A 62 0.97 16.66 -11.66
C THR A 62 0.21 16.17 -12.89
N TRP A 63 -0.90 15.47 -12.65
CA TRP A 63 -1.86 15.16 -13.69
C TRP A 63 -2.59 16.42 -14.14
N VAL A 64 -2.70 16.63 -15.45
CA VAL A 64 -3.41 17.77 -16.07
C VAL A 64 -4.46 17.32 -17.09
N GLY A 65 -4.56 16.01 -17.35
CA GLY A 65 -5.55 15.43 -18.24
C GLY A 65 -6.93 15.28 -17.60
N GLY A 66 -7.92 14.88 -18.40
CA GLY A 66 -9.15 14.27 -17.88
C GLY A 66 -8.93 12.79 -17.56
N SER A 67 -9.98 11.98 -17.59
CA SER A 67 -9.83 10.52 -17.57
C SER A 67 -8.95 10.08 -18.75
N GLY A 68 -8.00 9.19 -18.50
CA GLY A 68 -7.00 8.88 -19.50
C GLY A 68 -5.91 7.93 -19.05
N TYR A 69 -4.90 7.78 -19.91
CA TYR A 69 -3.85 6.80 -19.71
C TYR A 69 -2.59 7.44 -19.12
N TRP A 70 -1.99 6.77 -18.13
CA TRP A 70 -0.75 7.18 -17.48
C TRP A 70 0.39 7.38 -18.50
N ASP A 71 0.45 6.53 -19.53
CA ASP A 71 1.51 6.49 -20.53
C ASP A 71 1.41 7.55 -21.63
N GLU A 72 0.46 8.50 -21.54
CA GLU A 72 0.33 9.62 -22.47
C GLU A 72 1.00 10.88 -21.91
N PRO A 73 2.14 11.33 -22.46
CA PRO A 73 2.88 12.46 -21.90
C PRO A 73 2.08 13.77 -21.82
N SER A 74 1.07 13.94 -22.69
CA SER A 74 0.20 15.12 -22.68
C SER A 74 -0.71 15.22 -21.45
N ASN A 75 -0.85 14.15 -20.66
CA ASN A 75 -1.63 14.15 -19.42
C ASN A 75 -0.81 14.63 -18.21
N TRP A 76 0.48 14.92 -18.37
CA TRP A 76 1.38 15.36 -17.30
C TRP A 76 1.80 16.82 -17.47
N SER A 77 1.94 17.54 -16.36
CA SER A 77 2.26 18.99 -16.34
C SER A 77 3.55 19.36 -17.08
N THR A 78 4.51 18.45 -17.14
CA THR A 78 5.80 18.62 -17.80
C THR A 78 5.81 18.19 -19.27
N GLY A 79 4.73 17.56 -19.76
CA GLY A 79 4.69 16.98 -21.10
C GLY A 79 5.58 15.75 -21.28
N ILE A 80 6.10 15.18 -20.19
CA ILE A 80 6.91 13.95 -20.13
C ILE A 80 6.36 13.03 -19.03
N LEU A 81 6.64 11.73 -19.12
CA LEU A 81 6.22 10.78 -18.09
C LEU A 81 7.05 10.93 -16.80
N PRO A 82 6.46 10.73 -15.62
CA PRO A 82 7.20 10.70 -14.36
C PRO A 82 8.30 9.62 -14.31
N GLY A 83 9.39 9.94 -13.62
CA GLY A 83 10.57 9.11 -13.39
C GLY A 83 10.97 9.02 -11.92
N THR A 84 12.15 8.43 -11.67
CA THR A 84 12.54 7.85 -10.36
C THR A 84 12.66 8.83 -9.21
N GLU A 85 12.90 10.11 -9.50
CA GLU A 85 13.08 11.16 -8.47
C GLU A 85 11.81 11.99 -8.25
N ASP A 86 10.77 11.76 -9.04
CA ASP A 86 9.63 12.65 -9.13
C ASP A 86 8.61 12.39 -8.03
N GLU A 87 8.03 13.50 -7.54
CA GLU A 87 6.87 13.47 -6.66
C GLU A 87 5.61 13.61 -7.53
N VAL A 88 4.83 12.53 -7.62
CA VAL A 88 3.65 12.49 -8.49
C VAL A 88 2.40 12.79 -7.70
N ILE A 89 1.63 13.77 -8.17
CA ILE A 89 0.33 14.14 -7.57
C ILE A 89 -0.76 14.08 -8.66
N ILE A 90 -1.76 13.24 -8.43
CA ILE A 90 -2.98 13.17 -9.25
C ILE A 90 -4.11 13.74 -8.40
N ASP A 91 -4.47 14.98 -8.68
CA ASP A 91 -5.47 15.76 -7.94
C ASP A 91 -6.02 16.83 -8.90
N VAL A 92 -7.20 16.58 -9.46
CA VAL A 92 -7.83 17.48 -10.42
C VAL A 92 -9.29 17.71 -10.05
N VAL A 93 -9.93 18.67 -10.73
CA VAL A 93 -11.35 18.93 -10.44
C VAL A 93 -12.22 17.89 -11.13
N GLY A 94 -12.89 17.07 -10.30
CA GLY A 94 -13.96 16.14 -10.68
C GLY A 94 -13.51 14.69 -10.77
N ASP A 95 -14.48 13.78 -10.68
CA ASP A 95 -14.21 12.34 -10.61
C ASP A 95 -13.69 11.81 -11.96
N ILE A 96 -12.41 11.47 -12.03
CA ILE A 96 -11.78 10.91 -13.23
C ILE A 96 -11.06 9.59 -12.95
N GLU A 97 -10.99 8.73 -13.98
CA GLU A 97 -10.19 7.50 -13.94
C GLU A 97 -8.86 7.65 -14.67
N ILE A 98 -7.78 7.31 -13.98
CA ILE A 98 -6.44 7.19 -14.54
C ILE A 98 -6.12 5.71 -14.71
N THR A 99 -5.72 5.33 -15.93
CA THR A 99 -5.39 3.94 -16.24
C THR A 99 -3.88 3.76 -16.47
N TYR A 100 -3.24 2.96 -15.64
CA TYR A 100 -1.89 2.42 -15.84
C TYR A 100 -1.99 1.04 -16.51
N ARG A 101 -1.61 0.93 -17.79
CA ARG A 101 -1.89 -0.28 -18.60
C ARG A 101 -0.67 -1.02 -19.12
N GLN A 102 0.51 -0.38 -19.10
CA GLN A 102 1.71 -0.92 -19.74
C GLN A 102 2.98 -0.23 -19.24
N ASN A 103 4.13 -0.75 -19.71
CA ASN A 103 5.47 -0.29 -19.38
C ASN A 103 5.82 -0.45 -17.90
N SER A 104 7.04 -0.05 -17.55
CA SER A 104 7.50 0.01 -16.16
C SER A 104 7.87 1.44 -15.85
N THR A 105 7.34 1.97 -14.75
CA THR A 105 7.63 3.31 -14.24
C THR A 105 8.07 3.17 -12.80
N THR A 106 9.08 3.94 -12.41
CA THR A 106 9.48 4.10 -11.02
C THR A 106 9.34 5.56 -10.70
N VAL A 107 8.66 5.87 -9.59
CA VAL A 107 8.49 7.23 -9.05
C VAL A 107 8.95 7.27 -7.60
N LYS A 108 9.30 8.45 -7.11
CA LYS A 108 9.72 8.61 -5.71
C LYS A 108 8.51 8.56 -4.79
N ASN A 109 7.57 9.49 -4.97
CA ASN A 109 6.34 9.53 -4.20
C ASN A 109 5.13 9.52 -5.14
N LEU A 110 4.01 8.99 -4.67
CA LEU A 110 2.75 8.98 -5.42
C LEU A 110 1.59 9.34 -4.50
N THR A 111 0.86 10.39 -4.83
CA THR A 111 -0.43 10.70 -4.20
C THR A 111 -1.51 10.73 -5.26
N VAL A 112 -2.55 9.92 -5.09
CA VAL A 112 -3.70 9.86 -6.00
C VAL A 112 -4.96 10.19 -5.23
N ARG A 113 -5.66 11.26 -5.62
CA ARG A 113 -6.97 11.66 -5.09
C ARG A 113 -8.14 11.34 -6.01
N GLU A 114 -7.83 10.76 -7.17
CA GLU A 114 -8.76 10.31 -8.20
C GLU A 114 -8.75 8.77 -8.29
N ASP A 115 -9.54 8.20 -9.21
CA ASP A 115 -9.57 6.75 -9.39
C ASP A 115 -8.32 6.28 -10.13
N LEU A 116 -7.70 5.19 -9.66
CA LEU A 116 -6.55 4.56 -10.31
C LEU A 116 -6.82 3.10 -10.65
N THR A 117 -6.76 2.78 -11.94
CA THR A 117 -6.78 1.40 -12.44
C THR A 117 -5.41 0.99 -12.95
N ILE A 118 -4.79 -0.01 -12.32
CA ILE A 118 -3.61 -0.71 -12.84
C ILE A 118 -4.10 -1.99 -13.53
N SER A 119 -3.95 -2.04 -14.86
CA SER A 119 -4.40 -3.16 -15.71
C SER A 119 -3.25 -3.92 -16.37
N GLY A 120 -2.03 -3.38 -16.32
CA GLY A 120 -0.83 -4.00 -16.86
C GLY A 120 0.42 -3.16 -16.58
N GLY A 121 1.59 -3.68 -16.93
CA GLY A 121 2.87 -2.99 -16.64
C GLY A 121 3.30 -3.10 -15.16
N SER A 122 4.24 -2.24 -14.74
CA SER A 122 4.77 -2.20 -13.37
C SER A 122 4.93 -0.76 -12.89
N LEU A 123 4.13 -0.36 -11.89
CA LEU A 123 4.27 0.91 -11.19
C LEU A 123 5.03 0.69 -9.88
N ASN A 124 6.21 1.29 -9.75
CA ASN A 124 7.09 1.14 -8.61
C ASN A 124 7.22 2.46 -7.85
N ILE A 125 6.99 2.45 -6.53
CA ILE A 125 7.09 3.59 -5.64
C ILE A 125 8.24 3.34 -4.67
N THR A 126 9.29 4.18 -4.70
CA THR A 126 10.48 3.99 -3.83
C THR A 126 10.35 4.68 -2.47
N GLY A 127 9.53 5.73 -2.40
CA GLY A 127 9.20 6.51 -1.21
C GLY A 127 7.78 6.25 -0.72
N GLN A 128 7.04 7.31 -0.44
CA GLN A 128 5.68 7.23 0.10
C GLN A 128 4.62 7.17 -1.01
N GLY A 129 3.59 6.35 -0.79
CA GLY A 129 2.44 6.25 -1.67
C GLY A 129 1.12 6.43 -0.93
N ALA A 130 0.12 7.01 -1.59
CA ALA A 130 -1.25 7.06 -1.11
C ALA A 130 -2.24 7.02 -2.27
N ILE A 131 -3.29 6.20 -2.11
CA ILE A 131 -4.51 6.29 -2.92
C ILE A 131 -5.65 6.67 -1.97
N GLU A 132 -6.18 7.87 -2.20
CA GLU A 132 -7.20 8.54 -1.39
C GLU A 132 -8.62 8.37 -1.97
N ASN A 133 -8.78 7.56 -3.02
CA ASN A 133 -10.05 7.27 -3.70
C ASN A 133 -10.06 5.81 -4.24
N ASP A 134 -10.88 5.47 -5.24
CA ASP A 134 -11.02 4.10 -5.74
C ASP A 134 -9.75 3.57 -6.42
N PHE A 135 -9.31 2.39 -5.99
CA PHE A 135 -8.18 1.67 -6.56
C PHE A 135 -8.59 0.35 -7.19
N ILE A 136 -8.16 0.05 -8.42
CA ILE A 136 -8.34 -1.25 -9.04
C ILE A 136 -6.99 -1.79 -9.53
N LEU A 137 -6.52 -2.88 -8.93
CA LEU A 137 -5.44 -3.71 -9.49
C LEU A 137 -6.05 -4.90 -10.23
N SER A 138 -6.16 -4.80 -11.54
CA SER A 138 -6.74 -5.85 -12.41
C SER A 138 -5.69 -6.66 -13.19
N GLY A 139 -4.45 -6.20 -13.20
CA GLY A 139 -3.31 -6.87 -13.80
C GLY A 139 -2.03 -6.07 -13.55
N GLY A 140 -0.89 -6.53 -14.08
CA GLY A 140 0.39 -5.86 -13.87
C GLY A 140 0.91 -5.97 -12.43
N THR A 141 1.73 -5.00 -12.02
CA THR A 141 2.38 -4.97 -10.71
C THR A 141 2.31 -3.58 -10.09
N LEU A 142 1.83 -3.51 -8.85
CA LEU A 142 2.07 -2.39 -7.94
C LEU A 142 3.20 -2.79 -7.00
N SER A 143 4.32 -2.07 -7.02
CA SER A 143 5.43 -2.32 -6.09
C SER A 143 5.71 -1.10 -5.21
N SER A 144 5.87 -1.30 -3.91
CA SER A 144 6.29 -0.24 -2.98
C SER A 144 7.53 -0.65 -2.18
N GLU A 145 8.51 0.25 -2.06
CA GLU A 145 9.66 0.09 -1.15
C GLU A 145 9.49 0.90 0.14
N GLY A 146 8.61 1.91 0.13
CA GLY A 146 8.17 2.64 1.32
C GLY A 146 6.72 2.35 1.68
N THR A 147 6.15 3.16 2.57
CA THR A 147 4.77 3.01 3.02
C THR A 147 3.79 3.47 1.94
N PHE A 148 2.84 2.61 1.59
CA PHE A 148 1.76 2.86 0.64
C PHE A 148 0.41 2.69 1.32
N ASN A 149 -0.38 3.75 1.46
CA ASN A 149 -1.68 3.70 2.12
C ASN A 149 -2.83 3.69 1.12
N ILE A 150 -3.82 2.84 1.34
CA ILE A 150 -5.05 2.74 0.56
C ILE A 150 -6.20 3.09 1.49
N THR A 151 -6.89 4.20 1.21
CA THR A 151 -7.90 4.76 2.12
C THR A 151 -9.32 4.78 1.55
N GLY A 152 -9.50 4.51 0.25
CA GLY A 152 -10.81 4.38 -0.39
C GLY A 152 -11.65 3.23 0.17
N ASP A 153 -12.95 3.23 -0.07
CA ASP A 153 -13.89 2.19 0.40
C ASP A 153 -14.30 1.19 -0.70
N ASN A 154 -13.94 1.43 -1.96
CA ASN A 154 -14.23 0.53 -3.08
C ASN A 154 -12.95 0.08 -3.83
N ASN A 155 -11.91 -0.29 -3.08
CA ASN A 155 -10.69 -0.84 -3.67
C ASN A 155 -10.88 -2.29 -4.11
N GLN A 156 -10.25 -2.68 -5.21
CA GLN A 156 -10.38 -4.00 -5.80
C GLN A 156 -9.03 -4.58 -6.22
N TRP A 157 -8.72 -5.79 -5.77
CA TRP A 157 -7.63 -6.59 -6.28
C TRP A 157 -8.18 -7.75 -7.11
N ARG A 158 -8.22 -7.53 -8.43
CA ARG A 158 -8.84 -8.44 -9.41
C ARG A 158 -7.86 -9.40 -10.08
N GLY A 159 -6.57 -9.14 -9.93
CA GLY A 159 -5.47 -9.94 -10.45
C GLY A 159 -4.16 -9.16 -10.43
N GLY A 160 -3.06 -9.77 -10.87
CA GLY A 160 -1.74 -9.13 -10.88
C GLY A 160 -1.00 -9.27 -9.55
N THR A 161 0.01 -8.43 -9.35
CA THR A 161 0.97 -8.56 -8.25
C THR A 161 1.02 -7.31 -7.38
N ILE A 162 0.94 -7.50 -6.06
CA ILE A 162 1.34 -6.54 -5.05
C ILE A 162 2.75 -6.92 -4.60
N ALA A 163 3.71 -6.00 -4.66
CA ALA A 163 5.12 -6.32 -4.47
C ALA A 163 5.95 -5.31 -3.67
N GLY A 164 7.14 -5.75 -3.27
CA GLY A 164 8.20 -4.90 -2.73
C GLY A 164 8.22 -4.86 -1.20
N VAL A 165 9.39 -4.50 -0.66
CA VAL A 165 9.72 -4.61 0.77
C VAL A 165 9.01 -3.60 1.67
N GLY A 166 8.24 -2.67 1.08
CA GLY A 166 7.50 -1.64 1.79
C GLY A 166 6.18 -2.15 2.37
N ASP A 167 5.62 -1.35 3.30
CA ASP A 167 4.30 -1.61 3.88
C ASP A 167 3.19 -1.14 2.95
N ILE A 168 2.23 -2.00 2.66
CA ILE A 168 1.01 -1.67 1.91
C ILE A 168 -0.16 -1.78 2.87
N ASN A 169 -0.75 -0.65 3.22
CA ASN A 169 -1.72 -0.55 4.30
C ASN A 169 -3.13 -0.34 3.73
N ILE A 170 -4.05 -1.21 4.12
CA ILE A 170 -5.49 -0.99 3.99
C ILE A 170 -5.95 -0.33 5.29
N ASP A 171 -6.26 0.96 5.21
CA ASP A 171 -6.59 1.78 6.37
C ASP A 171 -7.85 1.29 7.10
N SER A 172 -8.01 1.68 8.37
CA SER A 172 -9.08 1.17 9.25
C SER A 172 -10.52 1.38 8.78
N LEU A 173 -10.75 2.32 7.86
CA LEU A 173 -12.05 2.58 7.25
C LEU A 173 -12.13 2.11 5.79
N ALA A 174 -11.01 1.64 5.24
CA ALA A 174 -10.92 1.20 3.86
C ALA A 174 -11.44 -0.24 3.71
N THR A 175 -11.93 -0.53 2.52
CA THR A 175 -12.26 -1.90 2.10
C THR A 175 -11.47 -2.28 0.86
N LEU A 176 -10.85 -3.46 0.89
CA LEU A 176 -10.24 -4.10 -0.26
C LEU A 176 -11.03 -5.36 -0.62
N THR A 177 -11.65 -5.36 -1.80
CA THR A 177 -12.32 -6.55 -2.34
C THR A 177 -11.35 -7.33 -3.24
N ILE A 178 -11.06 -8.57 -2.88
CA ILE A 178 -10.33 -9.51 -3.75
C ILE A 178 -11.36 -10.26 -4.59
N ASP A 179 -11.35 -10.09 -5.90
CA ASP A 179 -12.39 -10.63 -6.81
C ASP A 179 -11.80 -11.04 -8.17
N GLY A 180 -12.59 -11.58 -9.08
CA GLY A 180 -12.16 -12.06 -10.39
C GLY A 180 -11.32 -13.34 -10.33
N THR A 181 -11.43 -14.18 -11.36
CA THR A 181 -10.84 -15.53 -11.36
C THR A 181 -9.31 -15.56 -11.52
N GLY A 182 -8.65 -14.40 -11.65
CA GLY A 182 -7.20 -14.33 -11.78
C GLY A 182 -6.51 -14.53 -10.43
N THR A 183 -5.31 -15.13 -10.44
CA THR A 183 -4.46 -15.26 -9.24
C THR A 183 -3.95 -13.89 -8.79
N LYS A 184 -3.90 -13.71 -7.47
CA LYS A 184 -3.42 -12.52 -6.76
C LYS A 184 -2.08 -12.85 -6.13
N HIS A 185 -1.03 -12.23 -6.64
CA HIS A 185 0.32 -12.53 -6.18
C HIS A 185 0.80 -11.49 -5.17
N LEU A 186 1.26 -11.94 -4.00
CA LEU A 186 2.22 -11.17 -3.21
C LEU A 186 3.62 -11.60 -3.64
N GLY A 187 4.57 -10.66 -3.71
CA GLY A 187 5.94 -11.03 -4.04
C GLY A 187 6.99 -9.97 -3.73
N ARG A 188 8.27 -10.36 -3.76
CA ARG A 188 9.39 -9.47 -3.41
C ARG A 188 9.31 -8.96 -1.96
N ASP A 189 8.97 -9.87 -1.04
CA ASP A 189 8.85 -9.64 0.40
C ASP A 189 7.77 -8.60 0.71
N ALA A 190 6.62 -8.73 0.04
CA ALA A 190 5.48 -7.83 0.19
C ALA A 190 4.87 -7.91 1.59
N ASN A 191 4.58 -6.76 2.19
CA ASN A 191 3.87 -6.67 3.46
C ASN A 191 2.51 -6.00 3.30
N LEU A 192 1.43 -6.79 3.26
CA LEU A 192 0.05 -6.30 3.19
C LEU A 192 -0.56 -6.22 4.59
N ASN A 193 -0.74 -5.00 5.09
CA ASN A 193 -1.30 -4.75 6.41
C ASN A 193 -2.77 -4.34 6.30
N ASN A 194 -3.68 -5.17 6.81
CA ASN A 194 -5.10 -4.87 6.86
C ASN A 194 -5.51 -4.38 8.25
N ALA A 195 -5.84 -3.09 8.36
CA ALA A 195 -6.52 -2.51 9.53
C ALA A 195 -8.02 -2.30 9.30
N GLY A 196 -8.45 -2.27 8.04
CA GLY A 196 -9.85 -2.14 7.62
C GLY A 196 -10.51 -3.50 7.35
N THR A 197 -11.10 -3.62 6.17
CA THR A 197 -11.79 -4.84 5.73
C THR A 197 -11.19 -5.38 4.44
N ILE A 198 -10.80 -6.66 4.43
CA ILE A 198 -10.58 -7.43 3.21
C ILE A 198 -11.79 -8.33 2.99
N ILE A 199 -12.37 -8.31 1.79
CA ILE A 199 -13.43 -9.22 1.37
C ILE A 199 -12.93 -10.06 0.21
N TRP A 200 -12.72 -11.36 0.41
CA TRP A 200 -12.19 -12.25 -0.61
C TRP A 200 -13.29 -13.11 -1.25
N LYS A 201 -13.66 -12.77 -2.48
CA LYS A 201 -14.81 -13.33 -3.21
C LYS A 201 -14.46 -14.32 -4.31
N ASP A 202 -13.27 -14.21 -4.90
CA ASP A 202 -12.85 -15.04 -6.03
C ASP A 202 -11.33 -14.98 -6.23
N GLY A 203 -10.78 -16.01 -6.86
CA GLY A 203 -9.41 -16.21 -7.31
C GLY A 203 -8.39 -16.46 -6.20
N THR A 204 -7.48 -17.40 -6.45
CA THR A 204 -6.37 -17.81 -5.57
C THR A 204 -5.50 -16.63 -5.12
N ILE A 205 -5.14 -16.60 -3.84
CA ILE A 205 -4.05 -15.75 -3.32
C ILE A 205 -2.78 -16.59 -3.29
N ASP A 206 -1.69 -16.05 -3.79
CA ASP A 206 -0.45 -16.78 -4.01
C ASP A 206 0.74 -15.98 -3.47
N GLY A 207 1.58 -16.63 -2.67
CA GLY A 207 2.89 -16.10 -2.28
C GLY A 207 3.93 -16.43 -3.34
N ASP A 208 4.74 -15.46 -3.76
CA ASP A 208 5.73 -15.69 -4.82
C ASP A 208 6.78 -16.70 -4.37
N SER A 209 6.83 -17.86 -5.03
CA SER A 209 7.78 -18.93 -4.72
C SER A 209 9.27 -18.56 -4.79
N ARG A 210 9.59 -17.39 -5.35
CA ARG A 210 10.95 -16.86 -5.50
C ARG A 210 11.37 -16.00 -4.30
N THR A 211 10.41 -15.56 -3.49
CA THR A 211 10.64 -14.82 -2.24
C THR A 211 10.11 -15.61 -1.06
N ASN A 212 10.59 -15.33 0.15
CA ASN A 212 10.32 -16.21 1.28
C ASN A 212 9.60 -15.52 2.43
N ASN A 213 9.28 -14.23 2.29
CA ASN A 213 8.84 -13.38 3.38
C ASN A 213 7.65 -12.51 2.98
N ASP A 214 6.78 -13.01 2.11
CA ASP A 214 5.52 -12.30 1.85
C ASP A 214 4.63 -12.44 3.09
N VAL A 215 4.00 -11.35 3.53
CA VAL A 215 3.23 -11.30 4.78
C VAL A 215 1.89 -10.61 4.56
N ILE A 216 0.83 -11.21 5.11
CA ILE A 216 -0.45 -10.55 5.35
C ILE A 216 -0.62 -10.38 6.86
N ASN A 217 -0.71 -9.14 7.33
CA ASN A 217 -1.03 -8.84 8.71
C ASN A 217 -2.50 -8.39 8.81
N ASN A 218 -3.35 -9.21 9.40
CA ASN A 218 -4.74 -8.87 9.64
C ASN A 218 -4.95 -8.37 11.08
N THR A 219 -5.19 -7.06 11.22
CA THR A 219 -5.61 -6.41 12.47
C THR A 219 -7.09 -5.98 12.43
N GLY A 220 -7.67 -5.89 11.24
CA GLY A 220 -9.10 -5.65 11.01
C GLY A 220 -9.87 -6.94 10.71
N LEU A 221 -10.76 -6.89 9.72
CA LEU A 221 -11.53 -8.05 9.25
C LEU A 221 -10.94 -8.60 7.94
N PHE A 222 -10.65 -9.90 7.91
CA PHE A 222 -10.44 -10.65 6.68
C PHE A 222 -11.62 -11.61 6.52
N ASP A 223 -12.51 -11.30 5.58
CA ASP A 223 -13.73 -12.07 5.31
C ASP A 223 -13.59 -12.90 4.02
N ILE A 224 -13.51 -14.22 4.19
CA ILE A 224 -13.47 -15.22 3.15
C ILE A 224 -14.90 -15.51 2.70
N GLN A 225 -15.22 -15.08 1.48
CA GLN A 225 -16.49 -15.29 0.80
C GLN A 225 -16.37 -16.21 -0.43
N THR A 226 -15.23 -16.89 -0.56
CA THR A 226 -14.91 -17.80 -1.67
C THR A 226 -14.68 -19.24 -1.19
N GLU A 227 -14.48 -20.13 -2.16
CA GLU A 227 -14.01 -21.51 -2.05
C GLU A 227 -12.62 -21.67 -2.73
N ASP A 228 -11.98 -20.56 -3.12
CA ASP A 228 -10.59 -20.54 -3.57
C ASP A 228 -9.61 -20.67 -2.40
N ASP A 229 -8.38 -21.02 -2.75
CA ASP A 229 -7.30 -21.32 -1.81
C ASP A 229 -6.25 -20.20 -1.73
N ILE A 230 -5.50 -20.24 -0.64
CA ILE A 230 -4.17 -19.64 -0.59
C ILE A 230 -3.17 -20.72 -1.00
N GLU A 231 -2.52 -20.55 -2.15
CA GLU A 231 -1.55 -21.50 -2.72
C GLU A 231 -0.09 -21.08 -2.47
N TYR A 232 0.83 -22.06 -2.57
CA TYR A 232 2.28 -21.93 -2.34
C TYR A 232 2.67 -21.16 -1.07
N GLY A 233 1.84 -21.25 -0.04
CA GLY A 233 1.97 -20.47 1.18
C GLY A 233 3.22 -20.76 2.01
N GLN A 234 4.09 -21.72 1.65
CA GLN A 234 5.36 -21.87 2.38
C GLN A 234 6.21 -20.58 2.38
N TYR A 235 5.87 -19.63 1.51
CA TYR A 235 6.47 -18.32 1.37
C TYR A 235 5.57 -17.17 1.83
N LEU A 236 4.33 -17.47 2.23
CA LEU A 236 3.35 -16.51 2.72
C LEU A 236 3.03 -16.79 4.18
N THR A 237 3.24 -15.77 5.01
CA THR A 237 2.80 -15.77 6.41
C THR A 237 1.53 -14.94 6.53
N LEU A 238 0.46 -15.51 7.09
CA LEU A 238 -0.69 -14.75 7.53
C LEU A 238 -0.70 -14.65 9.06
N ASN A 239 -0.58 -13.43 9.58
CA ASN A 239 -0.68 -13.12 11.00
C ASN A 239 -2.05 -12.51 11.28
N ASN A 240 -2.90 -13.20 12.05
CA ASN A 240 -4.21 -12.71 12.44
C ASN A 240 -4.22 -12.25 13.91
N SER A 241 -4.48 -10.97 14.13
CA SER A 241 -4.74 -10.37 15.44
C SER A 241 -6.10 -9.66 15.52
N GLY A 242 -6.76 -9.48 14.37
CA GLY A 242 -8.17 -9.06 14.26
C GLY A 242 -9.08 -10.28 14.13
N THR A 243 -9.95 -10.27 13.12
CA THR A 243 -10.91 -11.36 12.84
C THR A 243 -10.64 -11.97 11.46
N LEU A 244 -10.44 -13.27 11.42
CA LEU A 244 -10.50 -14.07 10.19
C LEU A 244 -11.86 -14.78 10.14
N ARG A 245 -12.67 -14.52 9.12
CA ARG A 245 -14.02 -15.09 8.98
C ARG A 245 -14.16 -15.86 7.68
N LYS A 246 -14.79 -17.03 7.69
CA LYS A 246 -15.37 -17.67 6.51
C LYS A 246 -16.90 -17.55 6.59
N SER A 247 -17.47 -16.63 5.82
CA SER A 247 -18.90 -16.26 5.91
C SER A 247 -19.74 -16.77 4.75
N VAL A 248 -19.11 -17.11 3.61
CA VAL A 248 -19.80 -17.60 2.41
C VAL A 248 -19.06 -18.82 1.83
N GLY A 249 -19.78 -19.60 1.03
CA GLY A 249 -19.28 -20.84 0.44
C GLY A 249 -19.52 -22.04 1.36
N THR A 250 -19.72 -23.21 0.78
CA THR A 250 -19.96 -24.45 1.53
C THR A 250 -18.86 -25.48 1.31
N ALA A 251 -18.04 -25.30 0.28
CA ALA A 251 -16.83 -26.09 0.08
C ALA A 251 -15.67 -25.62 0.97
N GLU A 252 -14.53 -26.28 0.78
CA GLU A 252 -13.29 -25.98 1.46
C GLU A 252 -12.63 -24.71 0.90
N THR A 253 -12.05 -23.93 1.80
CA THR A 253 -10.99 -22.96 1.51
C THR A 253 -9.76 -23.42 2.27
N GLN A 254 -8.65 -23.58 1.58
CA GLN A 254 -7.42 -24.11 2.14
C GLN A 254 -6.32 -23.04 2.21
N PHE A 255 -5.67 -22.97 3.37
CA PHE A 255 -4.42 -22.27 3.57
C PHE A 255 -3.29 -23.27 3.34
N TYR A 256 -2.90 -23.44 2.07
CA TYR A 256 -2.00 -24.50 1.64
C TYR A 256 -0.54 -24.13 1.84
N GLN A 257 0.20 -24.94 2.60
CA GLN A 257 1.63 -24.80 2.86
C GLN A 257 2.07 -23.51 3.58
N GLY A 258 1.15 -22.55 3.76
CA GLY A 258 1.17 -21.33 4.58
C GLY A 258 1.79 -21.44 5.96
N THR A 259 2.38 -20.36 6.46
CA THR A 259 2.46 -20.14 7.91
C THR A 259 1.24 -19.32 8.34
N PHE A 260 0.47 -19.84 9.29
CA PHE A 260 -0.66 -19.11 9.88
C PHE A 260 -0.42 -18.93 11.38
N ASN A 261 -0.38 -17.68 11.82
CA ASN A 261 -0.26 -17.30 13.22
C ASN A 261 -1.53 -16.58 13.67
N ASN A 262 -1.97 -16.86 14.89
CA ASN A 262 -3.22 -16.30 15.40
C ASN A 262 -3.12 -15.87 16.86
N THR A 263 -3.50 -14.62 17.11
CA THR A 263 -3.79 -14.05 18.43
C THR A 263 -5.20 -13.46 18.52
N GLY A 264 -5.88 -13.29 17.38
CA GLY A 264 -7.25 -12.76 17.26
C GLY A 264 -8.32 -13.83 17.07
N ASP A 265 -9.50 -13.44 16.61
CA ASP A 265 -10.65 -14.33 16.46
C ASP A 265 -10.67 -15.04 15.10
N ILE A 266 -11.16 -16.29 15.10
CA ILE A 266 -11.45 -17.08 13.91
C ILE A 266 -12.93 -17.47 13.93
N GLU A 267 -13.64 -17.16 12.86
CA GLU A 267 -15.08 -17.40 12.74
C GLU A 267 -15.38 -18.22 11.47
N VAL A 268 -15.75 -19.48 11.63
CA VAL A 268 -16.17 -20.33 10.50
C VAL A 268 -17.68 -20.46 10.54
N GLU A 269 -18.37 -19.61 9.79
CA GLU A 269 -19.83 -19.56 9.75
C GLU A 269 -20.43 -20.59 8.78
N THR A 270 -19.66 -21.03 7.79
CA THR A 270 -20.07 -22.00 6.77
C THR A 270 -18.87 -22.73 6.15
N GLY A 271 -19.13 -23.90 5.57
CA GLY A 271 -18.15 -24.68 4.81
C GLY A 271 -16.97 -25.15 5.64
N ARG A 272 -15.84 -25.38 4.97
CA ARG A 272 -14.60 -25.87 5.61
C ARG A 272 -13.48 -24.86 5.45
N LEU A 273 -12.81 -24.52 6.55
CA LEU A 273 -11.59 -23.71 6.55
C LEU A 273 -10.45 -24.61 7.02
N SER A 274 -9.55 -24.96 6.09
CA SER A 274 -8.46 -25.90 6.36
C SER A 274 -7.11 -25.21 6.37
N PHE A 275 -6.35 -25.46 7.43
CA PHE A 275 -4.97 -24.99 7.58
C PHE A 275 -4.03 -26.17 7.36
N SER A 276 -3.53 -26.31 6.13
CA SER A 276 -2.62 -27.40 5.71
C SER A 276 -1.18 -26.92 5.52
N GLY A 277 -0.79 -25.97 6.36
CA GLY A 277 0.53 -25.35 6.40
C GLY A 277 1.67 -26.35 6.61
N SER A 278 2.85 -26.00 6.08
CA SER A 278 4.03 -26.87 6.11
C SER A 278 4.97 -26.64 7.30
N GLY A 279 4.72 -25.64 8.15
CA GLY A 279 5.56 -25.31 9.30
C GLY A 279 4.85 -24.52 10.42
N ASP A 280 5.08 -24.95 11.65
CA ASP A 280 5.04 -24.29 12.97
C ASP A 280 4.16 -23.02 13.15
N GLY A 281 2.93 -23.03 12.65
CA GLY A 281 1.99 -21.94 12.94
C GLY A 281 1.66 -21.89 14.44
N GLU A 282 1.64 -20.68 15.01
CA GLU A 282 1.39 -20.47 16.44
C GLU A 282 -0.01 -19.89 16.67
N ILE A 283 -0.83 -20.61 17.42
CA ILE A 283 -2.16 -20.17 17.89
C ILE A 283 -2.03 -19.83 19.37
N SER A 284 -1.87 -18.55 19.66
CA SER A 284 -1.52 -18.04 21.01
C SER A 284 -2.58 -17.12 21.62
N GLY A 285 -3.74 -16.98 20.99
CA GLY A 285 -4.87 -16.25 21.56
C GLY A 285 -6.14 -16.31 20.72
N GLY A 286 -7.20 -15.72 21.28
CA GLY A 286 -8.49 -15.47 20.62
C GLY A 286 -9.51 -16.61 20.72
N THR A 287 -10.67 -16.36 20.12
CA THR A 287 -11.78 -17.32 20.08
C THR A 287 -11.93 -17.92 18.69
N ILE A 288 -12.00 -19.25 18.64
CA ILE A 288 -12.34 -20.01 17.44
C ILE A 288 -13.81 -20.41 17.54
N THR A 289 -14.67 -19.80 16.74
CA THR A 289 -16.11 -20.10 16.70
C THR A 289 -16.44 -20.84 15.40
N THR A 290 -16.99 -22.05 15.51
CA THR A 290 -17.37 -22.86 14.34
C THR A 290 -18.88 -23.12 14.38
N SER A 291 -19.62 -22.65 13.37
CA SER A 291 -21.08 -22.79 13.30
C SER A 291 -21.50 -24.22 12.95
N GLN A 292 -22.78 -24.54 13.17
CA GLN A 292 -23.35 -25.82 12.76
C GLN A 292 -23.05 -26.12 11.29
N ASP A 293 -22.71 -27.38 10.99
CA ASP A 293 -22.31 -27.89 9.67
C ASP A 293 -21.01 -27.29 9.08
N ALA A 294 -20.35 -26.37 9.78
CA ALA A 294 -19.05 -25.85 9.39
C ALA A 294 -17.90 -26.64 10.04
N VAL A 295 -16.71 -26.58 9.43
CA VAL A 295 -15.52 -27.27 9.89
C VAL A 295 -14.32 -26.32 9.88
N ILE A 296 -13.62 -26.23 11.01
CA ILE A 296 -12.24 -25.76 11.04
C ILE A 296 -11.32 -26.98 11.10
N GLU A 297 -10.41 -27.10 10.15
CA GLU A 297 -9.46 -28.22 10.07
C GLU A 297 -8.02 -27.75 10.26
N TRP A 298 -7.29 -28.43 11.13
CA TRP A 298 -5.86 -28.29 11.31
C TRP A 298 -5.17 -29.51 10.67
N ASN A 299 -4.70 -29.33 9.44
CA ASN A 299 -4.04 -30.34 8.61
C ASN A 299 -2.52 -30.09 8.47
N GLY A 300 -1.94 -29.43 9.48
CA GLY A 300 -0.52 -29.08 9.60
C GLY A 300 -0.04 -29.26 11.05
N ASP A 301 1.26 -29.04 11.30
CA ASP A 301 1.77 -28.98 12.68
C ASP A 301 1.50 -27.58 13.25
N TYR A 302 0.70 -27.50 14.31
CA TYR A 302 0.32 -26.24 14.95
C TYR A 302 0.54 -26.29 16.47
N ASN A 303 1.03 -25.19 17.01
CA ASN A 303 1.24 -25.02 18.44
C ASN A 303 0.14 -24.13 19.03
N PHE A 304 -0.51 -24.61 20.08
CA PHE A 304 -1.54 -23.89 20.82
C PHE A 304 -0.97 -23.52 22.20
N SER A 305 -0.38 -22.34 22.33
CA SER A 305 0.46 -21.98 23.49
C SER A 305 -0.13 -20.93 24.42
N GLY A 306 -1.22 -20.28 24.03
CA GLY A 306 -1.86 -19.21 24.80
C GLY A 306 -3.27 -19.54 25.28
N ASP A 307 -4.02 -18.50 25.63
CA ASP A 307 -5.43 -18.60 26.01
C ASP A 307 -6.29 -18.67 24.75
N VAL A 308 -6.50 -19.91 24.25
CA VAL A 308 -7.32 -20.18 23.07
C VAL A 308 -8.64 -20.82 23.50
N THR A 309 -9.75 -20.22 23.09
CA THR A 309 -11.09 -20.75 23.37
C THR A 309 -11.73 -21.24 22.09
N THR A 310 -12.30 -22.45 22.11
CA THR A 310 -13.15 -22.94 21.01
C THR A 310 -14.62 -22.91 21.43
N SER A 311 -15.51 -22.59 20.50
CA SER A 311 -16.95 -22.56 20.72
C SER A 311 -17.76 -22.84 19.44
N GLY A 312 -19.07 -22.99 19.59
CA GLY A 312 -20.00 -23.26 18.49
C GLY A 312 -20.35 -24.75 18.33
N ASP A 313 -21.28 -25.02 17.42
CA ASP A 313 -21.88 -26.35 17.19
C ASP A 313 -21.21 -27.10 16.01
N GLY A 314 -20.19 -26.51 15.40
CA GLY A 314 -19.43 -27.08 14.29
C GLY A 314 -18.31 -28.02 14.70
N VAL A 315 -17.51 -28.44 13.71
CA VAL A 315 -16.43 -29.41 13.92
C VAL A 315 -15.07 -28.72 14.01
N PHE A 316 -14.36 -28.98 15.10
CA PHE A 316 -12.92 -28.74 15.21
C PHE A 316 -12.19 -30.05 14.84
N GLU A 317 -11.55 -30.07 13.69
CA GLU A 317 -10.89 -31.26 13.12
C GLU A 317 -9.37 -31.14 13.16
N VAL A 318 -8.70 -32.25 13.48
CA VAL A 318 -7.25 -32.36 13.44
C VAL A 318 -6.89 -33.53 12.54
N SER A 319 -6.26 -33.22 11.41
CA SER A 319 -5.95 -34.17 10.35
C SER A 319 -4.44 -34.26 10.14
N GLY A 320 -3.92 -35.47 9.95
CA GLY A 320 -2.57 -35.70 9.41
C GLY A 320 -1.35 -35.40 10.30
N ARG A 321 -1.46 -34.58 11.37
CA ARG A 321 -0.31 -34.04 12.15
C ARG A 321 -0.60 -33.75 13.64
N THR A 322 0.34 -33.09 14.34
CA THR A 322 0.28 -32.88 15.80
C THR A 322 -0.21 -31.48 16.17
N ILE A 323 -1.14 -31.40 17.14
CA ILE A 323 -1.40 -30.17 17.90
C ILE A 323 -0.64 -30.21 19.22
N ASN A 324 0.29 -29.27 19.41
CA ASN A 324 1.01 -29.11 20.68
C ASN A 324 0.31 -28.07 21.56
N ALA A 325 -0.48 -28.51 22.53
CA ALA A 325 -1.12 -27.61 23.49
C ALA A 325 -0.22 -27.37 24.71
N THR A 326 0.35 -26.17 24.85
CA THR A 326 1.21 -25.76 25.97
C THR A 326 0.63 -24.63 26.83
N GLY A 327 -0.49 -24.03 26.40
CA GLY A 327 -1.26 -23.00 27.13
C GLY A 327 -2.62 -23.47 27.67
N ASN A 328 -3.46 -22.53 28.13
CA ASN A 328 -4.83 -22.83 28.54
C ASN A 328 -5.75 -22.94 27.30
N ALA A 329 -5.61 -24.00 26.53
CA ALA A 329 -6.52 -24.29 25.43
C ALA A 329 -7.80 -24.96 25.97
N THR A 330 -8.95 -24.29 25.85
CA THR A 330 -10.25 -24.86 26.22
C THR A 330 -10.98 -25.36 24.98
N PHE A 331 -11.04 -26.68 24.84
CA PHE A 331 -11.79 -27.37 23.79
C PHE A 331 -13.19 -27.73 24.29
N ILE A 332 -14.22 -27.05 23.79
CA ILE A 332 -15.63 -27.42 24.07
C ILE A 332 -16.08 -28.34 22.94
N THR A 333 -16.09 -29.65 23.21
CA THR A 333 -16.69 -30.63 22.29
C THR A 333 -18.14 -30.89 22.68
N TYR A 334 -19.06 -30.67 21.75
CA TYR A 334 -20.42 -31.19 21.85
C TYR A 334 -20.43 -32.60 21.22
N ILE A 335 -20.73 -33.61 22.04
CA ILE A 335 -20.82 -35.04 21.65
C ILE A 335 -22.19 -35.34 21.08
#